data_AF-A0A7X6VR00-F1
#
_entry.id   AF-A0A7X6VR00-F1
#
_cell.length_a   1.000
_cell.length_b   1.000
_cell.length_c   1.000
_cell.angle_alpha   90.00
_cell.angle_beta   90.00
_cell.angle_gamma   90.00
#
_symmetry.space_group_name_H-M   'P 1'
#
loop_
_entity.id
_entity.type
_entity.pdbx_description
1 polymer ?
#
loop_
_entity_poly.entity_id
_entity_poly.type
_entity_poly.pdbx_seq_one_letter_code
_entity_poly.pdbx_strand_id
1 'polypeptide(L)' 'LSVGKRKNKDILYINEKIKNIKNITYIDMDVILSDENGNLNKLYTYDGLHISDLGYDVISEKLKQYL' A
#
# COMPACT_ATOMS: atom_id res chain seq x y z
N LEU A 1 7.34 -12.41 17.36
CA LEU A 1 7.79 -11.04 17.68
C LEU A 1 6.82 -10.08 17.01
N SER A 2 6.05 -9.31 17.77
CA SER A 2 5.13 -8.32 17.20
C SER A 2 5.95 -7.12 16.71
N VAL A 3 5.87 -6.82 15.41
CA VAL A 3 6.38 -5.55 14.87
C VAL A 3 5.61 -4.42 15.56
N GLY A 4 6.32 -3.45 16.15
CA GLY A 4 5.71 -2.43 17.01
C GLY A 4 4.52 -1.68 16.37
N LYS A 5 3.72 -0.99 17.18
CA LYS A 5 2.52 -0.27 16.71
C LYS A 5 2.89 0.78 15.65
N ARG A 6 2.57 0.51 14.39
CA ARG A 6 2.63 1.49 13.28
C ARG A 6 1.22 2.01 13.00
N LYS A 7 1.13 3.24 12.50
CA LYS A 7 -0.14 3.86 12.12
C LYS A 7 -0.09 4.26 10.65
N ASN A 8 -1.21 4.19 9.96
CA ASN A 8 -1.28 4.57 8.54
C ASN A 8 -0.84 6.02 8.30
N LYS A 9 -1.07 6.92 9.26
CA LYS A 9 -0.56 8.30 9.20
C LYS A 9 0.96 8.38 9.00
N ASP A 10 1.71 7.44 9.57
CA ASP A 10 3.18 7.42 9.48
C ASP A 10 3.60 6.89 8.10
N ILE A 11 2.84 5.94 7.54
CA ILE A 11 3.01 5.45 6.17
C ILE A 11 2.71 6.56 5.17
N LEU A 12 1.58 7.26 5.31
CA LEU A 12 1.20 8.40 4.46
C LEU A 12 2.27 9.51 4.46
N TYR A 13 2.80 9.83 5.63
CA TYR A 13 3.91 10.78 5.75
C TYR A 13 5.14 10.33 4.93
N ILE A 14 5.51 9.06 5.02
CA ILE A 14 6.64 8.49 4.27
C ILE A 14 6.36 8.47 2.76
N ASN A 15 5.16 8.06 2.35
CA ASN A 15 4.72 8.04 0.94
C ASN A 15 4.88 9.42 0.30
N GLU A 16 4.46 10.49 0.98
CA GLU A 16 4.65 11.86 0.52
C GLU A 16 6.13 12.23 0.37
N LYS A 17 7.02 11.73 1.23
CA LYS A 17 8.47 11.94 1.06
C LYS A 17 9.02 11.18 -0.15
N ILE A 18 8.61 9.93 -0.34
CA ILE A 18 9.06 9.09 -1.47
C ILE A 18 8.59 9.70 -2.80
N LYS A 19 7.34 10.15 -2.87
CA LYS A 19 6.74 10.78 -4.06
C LYS A 19 7.52 12.00 -4.56
N ASN A 20 8.24 12.70 -3.68
CA ASN A 20 9.03 13.88 -4.01
C ASN A 20 10.48 13.59 -4.44
N ILE A 21 10.89 12.32 -4.49
CA ILE A 21 12.23 11.94 -4.96
C ILE A 21 12.31 12.17 -6.47
N LYS A 22 13.37 12.85 -6.93
CA LYS A 22 13.59 13.14 -8.35
C LYS A 22 14.04 11.89 -9.10
N ASN A 23 13.68 11.82 -10.40
CA ASN A 23 14.10 10.78 -11.33
C ASN A 23 13.65 9.36 -10.95
N ILE A 24 12.52 9.23 -10.26
CA ILE A 24 11.87 7.93 -10.01
C ILE A 24 10.40 7.98 -10.46
N THR A 25 9.85 6.82 -10.79
CA THR A 25 8.41 6.65 -10.95
C THR A 25 7.84 6.22 -9.60
N TYR A 26 7.12 7.13 -8.93
CA TYR A 26 6.33 6.77 -7.75
C TYR A 26 5.01 6.13 -8.19
N ILE A 27 4.73 4.93 -7.69
CA ILE A 27 3.47 4.22 -7.95
C ILE A 27 2.67 4.22 -6.65
N ASP A 28 1.53 4.90 -6.66
CA ASP A 28 0.70 5.06 -5.48
C ASP A 28 -0.21 3.84 -5.26
N MET A 29 0.25 2.92 -4.41
CA MET A 29 -0.52 1.71 -4.05
C MET A 29 -1.51 1.94 -2.90
N ASP A 30 -1.32 3.00 -2.11
CA ASP A 30 -2.16 3.28 -0.95
C ASP A 30 -3.61 3.56 -1.36
N VAL A 31 -3.79 4.33 -2.44
CA VAL A 31 -5.11 4.65 -3.04
C VAL A 31 -5.85 3.40 -3.51
N ILE A 32 -5.14 2.34 -3.88
CA ILE A 32 -5.72 1.14 -4.48
C ILE A 32 -6.07 0.10 -3.41
N LEU A 33 -5.24 0.02 -2.37
CA LEU A 33 -5.36 -1.01 -1.34
C LEU A 33 -6.17 -0.56 -0.14
N SER A 34 -6.40 0.75 0.02
CA SER A 34 -7.17 1.29 1.13
C SER A 34 -8.68 1.11 0.97
N ASP A 35 -9.37 0.91 2.08
CA ASP A 35 -10.82 1.03 2.20
C ASP A 35 -11.27 2.49 2.36
N GLU A 36 -12.58 2.71 2.44
CA GLU A 36 -13.20 4.02 2.62
C GLU A 36 -12.77 4.77 3.90
N ASN A 37 -12.21 4.05 4.88
CA ASN A 37 -11.73 4.60 6.14
C ASN A 37 -10.20 4.83 6.13
N GLY A 38 -9.53 4.60 5.01
CA GLY A 38 -8.07 4.74 4.88
C GLY A 38 -7.28 3.63 5.59
N ASN A 39 -7.90 2.45 5.79
CA ASN A 39 -7.21 1.26 6.28
C ASN A 39 -6.96 0.29 5.12
N LEU A 40 -5.97 -0.60 5.27
CA LEU A 40 -5.81 -1.70 4.32
C LEU A 40 -7.12 -2.51 4.27
N ASN A 41 -7.70 -2.60 3.07
CA ASN A 41 -8.97 -3.27 2.86
C ASN A 41 -8.89 -4.73 3.37
N LYS A 42 -9.86 -5.13 4.19
CA LYS A 42 -9.90 -6.46 4.81
C LYS A 42 -9.89 -7.61 3.82
N LEU A 43 -10.36 -7.39 2.59
CA LEU A 43 -10.30 -8.40 1.52
C LEU A 43 -8.89 -8.59 0.97
N TYR A 44 -8.03 -7.59 1.11
CA TYR A 44 -6.67 -7.55 0.55
C TYR A 44 -5.59 -7.89 1.58
N THR A 45 -5.95 -8.41 2.76
CA THR A 45 -4.99 -8.78 3.81
C THR A 45 -5.45 -9.97 4.63
N TYR A 46 -4.50 -10.77 5.13
CA TYR A 46 -4.80 -11.86 6.05
C TYR A 46 -4.85 -11.41 7.52
N ASP A 47 -4.03 -10.44 7.89
CA ASP A 47 -3.79 -10.06 9.29
C ASP A 47 -3.72 -8.54 9.53
N GLY A 48 -4.07 -7.74 8.53
CA GLY A 48 -3.97 -6.28 8.58
C GLY A 48 -2.60 -5.72 8.19
N LEU A 49 -1.65 -6.58 7.77
CA LEU A 49 -0.33 -6.17 7.31
C LEU A 49 0.10 -6.91 6.04
N HIS A 50 0.00 -8.24 6.04
CA HIS A 50 0.39 -9.07 4.90
C HIS A 50 -0.73 -9.10 3.87
N ILE A 51 -0.36 -8.96 2.59
CA ILE A 51 -1.31 -8.91 1.47
C ILE A 51 -1.88 -10.31 1.20
N SER A 52 -3.18 -10.38 0.94
CA SER A 52 -3.86 -11.62 0.54
C SER A 52 -3.67 -11.94 -0.94
N ASP A 53 -4.03 -13.15 -1.37
CA ASP A 53 -4.03 -13.53 -2.79
C ASP A 53 -4.79 -12.52 -3.65
N LEU A 54 -6.01 -12.15 -3.23
CA LEU A 54 -6.82 -11.15 -3.92
C LEU A 54 -6.16 -9.76 -3.93
N GLY A 55 -5.47 -9.39 -2.85
CA GLY A 55 -4.70 -8.15 -2.81
C GLY A 55 -3.54 -8.17 -3.81
N TYR A 56 -2.85 -9.31 -3.97
CA TYR A 56 -1.79 -9.46 -4.96
C TYR A 56 -2.31 -9.44 -6.40
N ASP A 57 -3.51 -9.96 -6.67
CA ASP A 57 -4.15 -9.82 -7.98
C ASP A 57 -4.32 -8.34 -8.34
N VAL A 58 -4.85 -7.54 -7.40
CA VAL A 58 -5.04 -6.08 -7.57
C VAL A 58 -3.71 -5.35 -7.77
N ILE A 59 -2.68 -5.66 -6.95
CA ILE A 59 -1.34 -5.08 -7.10
C ILE A 59 -0.75 -5.42 -8.47
N SER A 60 -0.87 -6.68 -8.88
CA SER A 60 -0.30 -7.18 -10.13
C SER A 60 -0.94 -6.50 -11.34
N GLU A 61 -2.27 -6.37 -11.36
CA GLU A 61 -2.98 -5.65 -12.42
C GLU A 61 -2.56 -4.18 -12.51
N LYS A 62 -2.29 -3.52 -11.36
CA LYS A 62 -1.77 -2.16 -11.38
C LYS A 62 -0.34 -2.08 -11.94
N LEU A 63 0.56 -2.96 -11.48
CA LEU A 63 1.98 -2.92 -11.85
C LEU A 63 2.22 -3.28 -13.31
N LYS A 64 1.38 -4.15 -13.91
CA LYS A 64 1.45 -4.48 -15.34
C LYS A 64 1.38 -3.25 -16.27
N GLN A 65 0.81 -2.13 -15.80
CA GLN A 65 0.75 -0.88 -16.57
C GLN A 65 2.11 -0.19 -16.73
N TYR A 66 3.15 -0.67 -16.04
CA TYR A 66 4.49 -0.07 -15.97
C TYR A 66 5.59 -1.01 -16.48
N LEU A 67 5.24 -2.21 -16.95
CA LEU A 67 6.15 -3.19 -17.57
C LEU A 67 5.99 -3.17 -19.08
#